data_AF-A0A842U9S3-F1
#
_entry.id   AF-A0A842U9S3-F1
#
_cell.length_a   1.000
_cell.length_b   1.000
_cell.length_c   1.000
_cell.angle_alpha   90.00
_cell.angle_beta   90.00
_cell.angle_gamma   90.00
#
_symmetry.space_group_name_H-M   'P 1'
#
loop_
_entity.id
_entity.type
_entity.pdbx_description
1 polymer ?
#
loop_
_entity_poly.entity_id
_entity_poly.type
_entity_poly.pdbx_seq_one_letter_code
_entity_poly.pdbx_strand_id
1 'polypeptide(L)'
;MNDLSKIFMKISAEKGNKYADSALIKDKEELIKKIIEYISVNLQAEFHRISSSSLTKLNTHEIGKSIKDIIEDYLLKAILIIEEDKQSGELLRCKLTDMLENINSIIQKDVITSEALHRVSQSNLIHDFGQIVDQISNLDVQGVDRILRYLVLLNISRRLDRRCVLPK
;
A
#
# COMPACT_ATOMS: atom_id res chain seq x y z
N MET A 1 -18.88 30.93 -38.70
CA MET A 1 -18.80 29.82 -37.72
C MET A 1 -19.30 30.35 -36.38
N ASN A 2 -20.49 29.91 -35.95
CA ASN A 2 -21.20 30.45 -34.78
C ASN A 2 -20.49 30.10 -33.46
N ASP A 3 -20.49 31.03 -32.50
CA ASP A 3 -19.89 30.89 -31.16
C ASP A 3 -20.40 29.68 -30.39
N LEU A 4 -21.65 29.26 -30.63
CA LEU A 4 -22.25 28.04 -30.06
C LEU A 4 -21.47 26.77 -30.41
N SER A 5 -20.92 26.65 -31.61
CA SER A 5 -20.14 25.48 -32.03
C SER A 5 -18.80 25.41 -31.30
N LYS A 6 -18.17 26.56 -31.03
CA LYS A 6 -16.95 26.64 -30.20
C LYS A 6 -17.25 26.27 -28.75
N ILE A 7 -18.37 26.73 -28.20
CA ILE A 7 -18.82 26.38 -26.85
C ILE A 7 -19.09 24.87 -26.73
N PHE A 8 -19.79 24.26 -27.69
CA PHE A 8 -20.04 22.82 -27.70
C PHE A 8 -18.75 21.99 -27.85
N MET A 9 -17.82 22.41 -28.72
CA MET A 9 -16.52 21.75 -28.82
C MET A 9 -15.72 21.85 -27.52
N LYS A 10 -15.77 23.01 -26.85
CA LYS A 10 -15.11 23.23 -25.57
C LYS A 10 -15.71 22.36 -24.47
N ILE A 11 -17.04 22.27 -24.38
CA ILE A 11 -17.74 21.39 -23.44
C ILE A 11 -17.44 19.92 -23.72
N SER A 12 -17.39 19.51 -24.99
CA SER A 12 -17.11 18.12 -25.37
C SER A 12 -15.66 17.74 -25.10
N ALA A 13 -14.71 18.66 -25.36
CA ALA A 13 -13.29 18.48 -25.02
C ALA A 13 -13.07 18.44 -23.50
N GLU A 14 -13.73 19.33 -22.75
CA GLU A 14 -13.67 19.34 -21.27
C GLU A 14 -14.31 18.09 -20.66
N LYS A 15 -15.42 17.59 -21.22
CA LYS A 15 -16.00 16.31 -20.79
C LYS A 15 -15.10 15.13 -21.16
N GLY A 16 -14.56 15.09 -22.38
CA GLY A 16 -13.64 14.07 -22.85
C GLY A 16 -12.39 13.96 -21.98
N ASN A 17 -11.81 15.09 -21.58
CA ASN A 17 -10.68 15.14 -20.65
C ASN A 17 -11.04 14.55 -19.29
N LYS A 18 -12.20 14.93 -18.71
CA LYS A 18 -12.62 14.39 -17.41
C LYS A 18 -12.79 12.87 -17.40
N TYR A 19 -13.31 12.27 -18.48
CA TYR A 19 -13.43 10.81 -18.59
C TYR A 19 -12.07 10.14 -18.78
N ALA A 20 -11.17 10.74 -19.57
CA ALA A 20 -9.81 10.24 -19.75
C ALA A 20 -8.99 10.29 -18.45
N ASP A 21 -9.05 11.43 -17.74
CA ASP A 21 -8.39 11.62 -16.44
C ASP A 21 -8.92 10.61 -15.41
N SER A 22 -10.24 10.39 -15.37
CA SER A 22 -10.85 9.41 -14.47
C SER A 22 -10.43 7.98 -14.79
N ALA A 23 -10.35 7.61 -16.07
CA ALA A 23 -9.88 6.30 -16.49
C ALA A 23 -8.41 6.08 -16.11
N LEU A 24 -7.56 7.08 -16.33
CA LEU A 24 -6.15 7.03 -16.00
C LEU A 24 -5.91 6.91 -14.47
N ILE A 25 -6.67 7.63 -13.65
CA ILE A 25 -6.63 7.48 -12.19
C ILE A 25 -7.02 6.07 -11.78
N LYS A 26 -8.06 5.50 -12.40
CA LYS A 26 -8.52 4.14 -12.10
C LYS A 26 -7.47 3.10 -12.45
N ASP A 27 -6.77 3.27 -13.57
CA ASP A 27 -5.68 2.38 -13.97
C ASP A 27 -4.49 2.46 -12.99
N LYS A 28 -4.13 3.67 -12.54
CA LYS A 28 -3.11 3.87 -11.51
C LYS A 28 -3.50 3.25 -10.17
N GLU A 29 -4.75 3.43 -9.74
CA GLU A 29 -5.29 2.81 -8.52
C GLU A 29 -5.19 1.28 -8.60
N GLU A 30 -5.54 0.68 -9.73
CA GLU A 30 -5.46 -0.75 -9.96
C GLU A 30 -4.01 -1.27 -9.93
N LEU A 31 -3.06 -0.53 -10.50
CA LEU A 31 -1.63 -0.85 -10.42
C LEU A 31 -1.13 -0.82 -8.98
N ILE A 32 -1.51 0.20 -8.20
CA ILE A 32 -1.15 0.31 -6.79
C ILE A 32 -1.72 -0.88 -5.99
N LYS A 33 -2.97 -1.27 -6.23
CA LYS A 33 -3.60 -2.45 -5.61
C LYS A 33 -2.82 -3.73 -5.90
N LYS A 34 -2.42 -3.94 -7.15
CA LYS A 34 -1.60 -5.10 -7.54
C LYS A 34 -0.23 -5.11 -6.87
N ILE A 35 0.39 -3.94 -6.71
CA ILE A 35 1.66 -3.81 -5.98
C ILE A 35 1.47 -4.16 -4.50
N ILE A 36 0.42 -3.64 -3.85
CA ILE A 36 0.13 -3.93 -2.44
C ILE A 36 -0.11 -5.42 -2.24
N GLU A 37 -0.88 -6.05 -3.13
CA GLU A 37 -1.14 -7.49 -3.10
C GLU A 37 0.14 -8.31 -3.29
N TYR A 38 0.96 -7.95 -4.28
CA TYR A 38 2.25 -8.61 -4.52
C TYR A 38 3.15 -8.53 -3.29
N ILE A 39 3.27 -7.35 -2.66
CA ILE A 39 4.05 -7.19 -1.44
C ILE A 39 3.45 -8.04 -0.29
N SER A 40 2.12 -8.02 -0.12
CA SER A 40 1.44 -8.81 0.93
C SER A 40 1.71 -10.30 0.78
N VAL A 41 1.61 -10.85 -0.42
CA VAL A 41 1.87 -12.28 -0.69
C VAL A 41 3.32 -12.65 -0.36
N ASN A 42 4.28 -11.81 -0.75
CA ASN A 42 5.69 -12.05 -0.42
C ASN A 42 5.91 -12.01 1.10
N LEU A 43 5.35 -11.01 1.80
CA LEU A 43 5.43 -10.91 3.26
C LEU A 43 4.78 -12.11 3.96
N GLN A 44 3.65 -12.61 3.45
CA GLN A 44 3.03 -13.81 4.00
C GLN A 44 3.90 -15.05 3.82
N ALA A 45 4.52 -15.23 2.65
CA ALA A 45 5.43 -16.33 2.42
C ALA A 45 6.60 -16.31 3.41
N GLU A 46 7.15 -15.11 3.67
CA GLU A 46 8.23 -14.92 4.63
C GLU A 46 7.77 -15.09 6.08
N PHE A 47 6.59 -14.59 6.42
CA PHE A 47 5.95 -14.82 7.71
C PHE A 47 5.79 -16.33 7.97
N HIS A 48 5.30 -17.08 6.99
CA HIS A 48 5.15 -18.53 7.09
C HIS A 48 6.50 -19.22 7.22
N ARG A 49 7.51 -18.79 6.46
CA ARG A 49 8.88 -19.31 6.57
C ARG A 49 9.44 -19.11 7.97
N ILE A 50 9.31 -17.92 8.55
CA ILE A 50 9.83 -17.59 9.88
C ILE A 50 9.08 -18.38 10.96
N SER A 51 7.74 -18.37 10.92
CA SER A 51 6.91 -19.06 11.92
C SER A 51 7.04 -20.58 11.90
N SER A 52 7.35 -21.18 10.74
CA SER A 52 7.57 -22.63 10.59
C SER A 52 9.03 -23.08 10.78
N SER A 53 9.98 -22.14 10.87
CA SER A 53 11.39 -22.48 11.02
C SER A 53 11.75 -22.79 12.47
N SER A 54 12.43 -23.91 12.71
CA SER A 54 13.09 -24.18 14.00
C SER A 54 14.14 -23.09 14.29
N LEU A 55 14.24 -22.60 15.53
CA LEU A 55 15.19 -21.55 15.97
C LEU A 55 16.63 -21.73 15.44
N THR A 56 17.08 -22.97 15.26
CA THR A 56 18.41 -23.34 14.72
C THR A 56 18.61 -23.12 13.21
N LYS A 57 17.56 -22.90 12.41
CA LYS A 57 17.62 -22.71 10.94
C LYS A 57 17.49 -21.25 10.48
N LEU A 58 17.19 -20.32 11.38
CA LEU A 58 17.03 -18.89 11.06
C LEU A 58 18.34 -18.15 10.72
N ASN A 59 19.49 -18.82 10.81
CA ASN A 59 20.82 -18.25 10.50
C ASN A 59 21.06 -17.94 9.01
N THR A 60 20.10 -18.14 8.11
CA THR A 60 20.22 -17.72 6.71
C THR A 60 19.90 -16.24 6.55
N HIS A 61 20.91 -15.39 6.81
CA HIS A 61 20.89 -13.94 6.60
C HIS A 61 20.60 -13.54 5.14
N GLU A 62 20.74 -14.46 4.18
CA GLU A 62 20.66 -14.17 2.74
C GLU A 62 19.24 -14.14 2.17
N ILE A 63 18.30 -14.93 2.72
CA ILE A 63 16.93 -15.03 2.18
C ILE A 63 16.09 -13.80 2.60
N GLY A 64 16.31 -13.28 3.80
CA GLY A 64 15.67 -12.04 4.27
C GLY A 64 16.15 -10.78 3.54
N LYS A 65 17.39 -10.78 3.01
CA LYS A 65 17.92 -9.66 2.23
C LYS A 65 17.23 -9.57 0.86
N SER A 66 17.06 -10.71 0.18
CA SER A 66 16.40 -10.74 -1.13
C SER A 66 14.94 -10.28 -1.07
N ILE A 67 14.17 -10.66 -0.04
CA ILE A 67 12.77 -10.22 0.06
C ILE A 67 12.66 -8.75 0.45
N LYS A 68 13.56 -8.27 1.31
CA LYS A 68 13.64 -6.85 1.65
C LYS A 68 13.84 -5.99 0.40
N ASP A 69 14.81 -6.35 -0.44
CA ASP A 69 15.11 -5.59 -1.66
C ASP A 69 13.89 -5.58 -2.61
N ILE A 70 13.22 -6.73 -2.77
CA ILE A 70 11.97 -6.82 -3.56
C ILE A 70 10.89 -5.90 -2.99
N ILE A 71 10.66 -5.90 -1.67
CA ILE A 71 9.61 -5.07 -1.07
C ILE A 71 9.95 -3.59 -1.21
N GLU A 72 11.20 -3.19 -0.99
CA GLU A 72 11.64 -1.80 -1.11
C GLU A 72 11.45 -1.27 -2.55
N ASP A 73 11.80 -2.07 -3.55
CA ASP A 73 11.62 -1.72 -4.96
C ASP A 73 10.14 -1.51 -5.32
N TYR A 74 9.27 -2.40 -4.86
CA TYR A 74 7.84 -2.31 -5.17
C TYR A 74 7.15 -1.18 -4.39
N LEU A 75 7.56 -0.92 -3.14
CA LEU A 75 7.12 0.27 -2.40
C LEU A 75 7.53 1.55 -3.13
N LEU A 76 8.76 1.61 -3.65
CA LEU A 76 9.23 2.76 -4.42
C LEU A 76 8.42 2.95 -5.71
N LYS A 77 8.12 1.86 -6.44
CA LYS A 77 7.25 1.91 -7.62
C LYS A 77 5.86 2.47 -7.30
N ALA A 78 5.22 2.03 -6.21
CA ALA A 78 3.92 2.57 -5.80
C ALA A 78 4.00 4.07 -5.52
N ILE A 79 5.04 4.52 -4.81
CA ILE A 79 5.26 5.94 -4.53
C ILE A 79 5.43 6.75 -5.82
N LEU A 80 6.22 6.26 -6.77
CA LEU A 80 6.45 6.94 -8.05
C LEU A 80 5.17 7.07 -8.88
N ILE A 81 4.31 6.04 -8.91
CA ILE A 81 3.01 6.11 -9.60
C ILE A 81 2.13 7.23 -9.03
N ILE A 82 2.18 7.42 -7.71
CA ILE A 82 1.39 8.43 -7.01
C ILE A 82 1.99 9.83 -7.19
N GLU A 83 3.31 9.95 -7.24
CA GLU A 83 4.01 11.24 -7.36
C GLU A 83 4.17 11.71 -8.82
N GLU A 84 3.85 10.88 -9.82
CA GLU A 84 4.05 11.16 -11.25
C GLU A 84 3.41 12.48 -11.71
N ASP A 85 2.20 12.80 -11.23
CA ASP A 85 1.54 14.08 -11.49
C ASP A 85 0.75 14.57 -10.26
N LYS A 86 0.75 15.89 -10.03
CA LYS A 86 0.18 16.48 -8.80
C LYS A 86 -1.33 16.24 -8.64
N GLN A 87 -2.08 16.28 -9.75
CA GLN A 87 -3.54 16.24 -9.70
C GLN A 87 -4.06 14.82 -9.45
N SER A 88 -3.53 13.82 -10.15
CA SER A 88 -3.85 12.42 -9.88
C SER A 88 -3.26 11.97 -8.56
N GLY A 89 -2.09 12.48 -8.16
CA GLY A 89 -1.42 12.14 -6.91
C GLY A 89 -2.23 12.50 -5.67
N GLU A 90 -2.89 13.66 -5.65
CA GLU A 90 -3.78 14.05 -4.54
C GLU A 90 -4.99 13.10 -4.45
N LEU A 91 -5.62 12.79 -5.58
CA LEU A 91 -6.76 11.86 -5.63
C LEU A 91 -6.36 10.43 -5.23
N LEU A 92 -5.19 9.96 -5.66
CA LEU A 92 -4.65 8.66 -5.30
C LEU A 92 -4.28 8.57 -3.82
N ARG A 93 -3.80 9.67 -3.21
CA ARG A 93 -3.58 9.75 -1.76
C ARG A 93 -4.90 9.62 -0.99
N CYS A 94 -5.96 10.30 -1.42
CA CYS A 94 -7.29 10.11 -0.84
C CYS A 94 -7.75 8.65 -0.96
N LYS A 95 -7.58 8.03 -2.13
CA LYS A 95 -7.92 6.60 -2.34
C LYS A 95 -7.11 5.67 -1.44
N LEU A 96 -5.83 5.94 -1.21
CA LEU A 96 -5.02 5.17 -0.27
C LEU A 96 -5.54 5.29 1.16
N THR A 97 -5.92 6.49 1.59
CA THR A 97 -6.54 6.71 2.90
C THR A 97 -7.84 5.92 3.01
N ASP A 98 -8.72 5.99 2.00
CA ASP A 98 -9.96 5.19 1.96
C ASP A 98 -9.67 3.69 2.09
N MET A 99 -8.66 3.17 1.38
CA MET A 99 -8.26 1.76 1.46
C MET A 99 -7.77 1.38 2.87
N LEU A 100 -6.97 2.24 3.49
CA LEU A 100 -6.43 2.03 4.83
C LEU A 100 -7.53 2.03 5.89
N GLU A 101 -8.45 2.99 5.81
CA GLU A 101 -9.63 3.09 6.69
C GLU A 101 -10.56 1.88 6.53
N ASN A 102 -10.79 1.44 5.28
CA ASN A 102 -11.61 0.25 5.01
C ASN A 102 -11.02 -1.00 5.66
N ILE A 103 -9.72 -1.25 5.51
CA ILE A 103 -9.07 -2.40 6.15
C ILE A 103 -9.11 -2.28 7.67
N ASN A 104 -8.83 -1.09 8.21
CA ASN A 104 -8.92 -0.85 9.66
C ASN A 104 -10.33 -1.13 10.20
N SER A 105 -11.38 -0.70 9.51
CA SER A 105 -12.77 -0.93 9.90
C SER A 105 -13.13 -2.43 9.95
N ILE A 106 -12.52 -3.24 9.08
CA ILE A 106 -12.71 -4.69 9.07
C ILE A 106 -11.95 -5.32 10.25
N ILE A 107 -10.71 -4.88 10.50
CA ILE A 107 -9.88 -5.36 11.61
C ILE A 107 -10.54 -5.06 12.96
N GLN A 108 -11.11 -3.87 13.14
CA GLN A 108 -11.76 -3.45 14.39
C GLN A 108 -12.95 -4.33 14.80
N LYS A 109 -13.52 -5.12 13.88
CA LYS A 109 -14.61 -6.07 14.19
C LYS A 109 -14.11 -7.31 14.92
N ASP A 110 -12.81 -7.61 14.84
CA ASP A 110 -12.20 -8.72 15.55
C ASP A 110 -11.24 -8.20 16.63
N VAL A 111 -11.55 -8.50 17.89
CA VAL A 111 -10.81 -7.98 19.04
C VAL A 111 -9.35 -8.43 19.00
N ILE A 112 -9.09 -9.69 18.66
CA ILE A 112 -7.74 -10.27 18.67
C ILE A 112 -6.87 -9.62 17.59
N THR A 113 -7.36 -9.54 16.35
CA THR A 113 -6.65 -8.89 15.23
C THR A 113 -6.46 -7.39 15.48
N SER A 114 -7.44 -6.72 16.08
CA SER A 114 -7.36 -5.30 16.43
C SER A 114 -6.27 -5.01 17.46
N GLU A 115 -6.19 -5.82 18.52
CA GLU A 115 -5.12 -5.71 19.51
C GLU A 115 -3.74 -5.97 18.90
N ALA A 116 -3.62 -7.00 18.05
CA ALA A 116 -2.38 -7.30 17.35
C ALA A 116 -1.96 -6.13 16.44
N LEU A 117 -2.90 -5.55 15.70
CA LEU A 117 -2.65 -4.37 14.87
C LEU A 117 -2.13 -3.20 15.70
N HIS A 118 -2.71 -2.93 16.87
CA HIS A 118 -2.26 -1.85 17.74
C HIS A 118 -0.78 -1.97 18.09
N ARG A 119 -0.32 -3.20 18.41
CA ARG A 119 1.08 -3.51 18.77
C ARG A 119 2.08 -3.29 17.65
N VAL A 120 1.67 -3.50 16.39
CA VAL A 120 2.56 -3.43 15.22
C VAL A 120 2.38 -2.17 14.37
N SER A 121 1.36 -1.36 14.64
CA SER A 121 1.02 -0.19 13.84
C SER A 121 2.16 0.82 13.72
N GLN A 122 3.01 0.94 14.75
CA GLN A 122 4.17 1.86 14.74
C GLN A 122 5.45 1.22 14.19
N SER A 123 5.45 -0.09 13.96
CA SER A 123 6.61 -0.81 13.45
C SER A 123 6.92 -0.40 12.01
N ASN A 124 8.21 -0.36 11.70
CA ASN A 124 8.68 -0.31 10.33
C ASN A 124 8.52 -1.71 9.71
N LEU A 125 7.71 -1.81 8.65
CA LEU A 125 7.34 -3.09 8.05
C LEU A 125 8.54 -3.95 7.65
N ILE A 126 9.66 -3.32 7.27
CA ILE A 126 10.84 -3.99 6.75
C ILE A 126 11.86 -4.23 7.85
N HIS A 127 12.17 -3.20 8.64
CA HIS A 127 13.22 -3.31 9.66
C HIS A 127 12.78 -4.11 10.89
N ASP A 128 11.50 -4.05 11.23
CA ASP A 128 10.95 -4.67 12.44
C ASP A 128 10.15 -5.94 12.12
N PHE A 129 10.37 -6.55 10.94
CA PHE A 129 9.53 -7.65 10.45
C PHE A 129 9.51 -8.86 11.39
N GLY A 130 10.63 -9.21 12.02
CA GLY A 130 10.67 -10.29 13.03
C GLY A 130 9.76 -10.00 14.23
N GLN A 131 9.80 -8.78 14.77
CA GLN A 131 8.90 -8.36 15.84
C GLN A 131 7.44 -8.39 15.38
N ILE A 132 7.15 -7.96 14.16
CA ILE A 132 5.81 -8.03 13.59
C ILE A 132 5.33 -9.48 13.55
N VAL A 133 6.15 -10.41 13.06
CA VAL A 133 5.85 -11.85 13.02
C VAL A 133 5.49 -12.38 14.41
N ASP A 134 6.31 -12.08 15.42
CA ASP A 134 6.09 -12.53 16.80
C ASP A 134 4.77 -11.99 17.38
N GLN A 135 4.40 -10.74 17.06
CA GLN A 135 3.19 -10.11 17.59
C GLN A 135 1.90 -10.60 16.91
N ILE A 136 1.98 -11.15 15.70
CA ILE A 136 0.82 -11.60 14.92
C ILE A 136 0.78 -13.12 14.71
N SER A 137 1.73 -13.87 15.28
CA SER A 137 1.90 -15.32 15.10
C SER A 137 0.68 -16.16 15.49
N ASN A 138 -0.14 -15.65 16.41
CA ASN A 138 -1.31 -16.35 16.95
C ASN A 138 -2.61 -16.08 16.16
N LEU A 139 -2.55 -15.25 15.13
CA LEU A 139 -3.69 -14.97 14.28
C LEU A 139 -3.90 -16.08 13.25
N ASP A 140 -5.13 -16.17 12.75
CA ASP A 140 -5.42 -16.97 11.57
C ASP A 140 -4.84 -16.31 10.31
N VAL A 141 -4.82 -17.06 9.21
CA VAL A 141 -4.26 -16.60 7.92
C VAL A 141 -4.93 -15.30 7.46
N GLN A 142 -6.24 -15.13 7.71
CA GLN A 142 -6.96 -13.91 7.32
C GLN A 142 -6.57 -12.70 8.19
N GLY A 143 -6.39 -12.87 9.49
CA GLY A 143 -5.91 -11.83 10.39
C GLY A 143 -4.50 -11.36 10.01
N VAL A 144 -3.59 -12.30 9.72
CA VAL A 144 -2.24 -12.00 9.24
C VAL A 144 -2.28 -11.20 7.93
N ASP A 145 -3.04 -11.65 6.92
CA ASP A 145 -3.15 -10.94 5.64
C ASP A 145 -3.64 -9.49 5.83
N ARG A 146 -4.70 -9.30 6.61
CA ARG A 146 -5.28 -7.97 6.86
C ARG A 146 -4.26 -7.03 7.49
N ILE A 147 -3.51 -7.50 8.49
CA ILE A 147 -2.47 -6.70 9.13
C ILE A 147 -1.34 -6.38 8.14
N LEU A 148 -0.84 -7.35 7.38
CA LEU A 148 0.24 -7.11 6.41
C LEU A 148 -0.18 -6.10 5.33
N ARG A 149 -1.37 -6.27 4.74
CA ARG A 149 -1.92 -5.28 3.78
C ARG A 149 -2.05 -3.89 4.38
N TYR A 150 -2.53 -3.80 5.62
CA TYR A 150 -2.61 -2.53 6.35
C TYR A 150 -1.23 -1.89 6.52
N LEU A 151 -0.23 -2.65 6.96
CA LEU A 151 1.12 -2.16 7.17
C LEU A 151 1.81 -1.72 5.87
N VAL A 152 1.56 -2.41 4.75
CA VAL A 152 2.03 -2.00 3.42
C VAL A 152 1.48 -0.63 3.06
N LEU A 153 0.15 -0.47 3.14
CA LEU A 153 -0.52 0.81 2.88
C LEU A 153 0.00 1.92 3.79
N LEU A 154 0.10 1.65 5.09
CA LEU A 154 0.61 2.60 6.08
C LEU A 154 2.04 3.03 5.78
N ASN A 155 2.90 2.11 5.31
CA ASN A 155 4.27 2.44 4.94
C ASN A 155 4.34 3.29 3.66
N ILE A 156 3.47 3.03 2.68
CA ILE A 156 3.34 3.90 1.49
C ILE A 156 2.93 5.31 1.94
N SER A 157 1.85 5.45 2.73
CA SER A 157 1.36 6.74 3.21
C SER A 157 2.42 7.50 4.01
N ARG A 158 3.08 6.85 4.98
CA ARG A 158 4.17 7.47 5.77
C ARG A 158 5.32 7.97 4.91
N ARG A 159 5.71 7.22 3.87
CA ARG A 159 6.80 7.62 2.96
C ARG A 159 6.39 8.80 2.09
N LEU A 160 5.14 8.80 1.61
CA LEU A 160 4.54 9.91 0.86
C LEU A 160 4.44 11.19 1.69
N ASP A 161 4.17 11.10 2.99
CA ASP A 161 4.13 12.25 3.90
C ASP A 161 5.53 12.80 4.21
N ARG A 162 6.51 11.91 4.42
CA ARG A 162 7.91 12.32 4.63
C ARG A 162 8.54 12.97 3.39
N ARG A 163 8.13 12.54 2.19
CA ARG A 163 8.56 13.14 0.92
C ARG A 163 7.83 14.45 0.59
N CYS A 164 6.76 14.81 1.30
CA CYS A 164 6.07 16.09 1.14
C CYS A 164 6.83 17.31 1.69
N VAL A 165 8.09 17.17 2.13
CA VAL A 165 9.01 18.32 2.28
C VAL A 165 9.82 18.46 0.99
N LEU A 166 9.17 18.92 -0.07
CA LEU A 166 9.89 19.63 -1.13
C LEU A 166 10.44 20.93 -0.51
N PRO A 167 11.72 21.27 -0.66
CA PRO A 167 12.23 22.57 -0.23
C PRO A 167 11.48 23.69 -0.98
N LYS A 168 11.11 24.74 -0.23
CA LYS A 168 10.75 26.04 -0.79
C LYS A 168 11.96 26.71 -1.42
#